data_AF-A0A662TQ30-F1
#
_entry.id   AF-A0A662TQ30-F1
#
_cell.length_a   1.000
_cell.length_b   1.000
_cell.length_c   1.000
_cell.angle_alpha   90.00
_cell.angle_beta   90.00
_cell.angle_gamma   90.00
#
_symmetry.space_group_name_H-M   'P 1'
#
loop_
_entity.id
_entity.type
_entity.pdbx_description
1 polymer ?
#
loop_
_entity_poly.entity_id
_entity_poly.type
_entity_poly.pdbx_seq_one_letter_code
_entity_poly.pdbx_strand_id
1 'polypeptide(L)'
;MGTPLRPREPIRIEGDDQLVGERGVATTEVEGREVFVIEGWELLAMRSPAIEIVETTRPLIVRRCNIIGNRAQPGIVLREVEEVVIENCMIAQVSEGVAVMDAERVGIHHCRILDVQGNGVHIARSRAASVSELRVENCQQRGIYLRNVRQIALRNCTLRRNQEGVVLWDAGETSVTRCHIEECEFDGLFVTSSSTILIAENRVVRSEGFGIRTWVSDRLRIVGNAIRGHRMAGLYLKHCRLASVRSNRIEECGVALWLDTVWRSEIYNNYFACHTNCRIDGRCGFIVWATPRIPGRNIVGGSYLGGNYWSDYTGQDRDNDGIGEDPYVIDHINVDELPLVAPTLKEEAGKEP
;
A
#
# COMPACT_ATOMS: atom_id res chain seq x y z
N MET A 1 17.37 34.99 2.43
CA MET A 1 17.78 34.08 1.34
C MET A 1 19.06 33.40 1.80
N GLY A 2 18.98 32.12 2.19
CA GLY A 2 20.17 31.37 2.59
C GLY A 2 21.06 31.12 1.38
N THR A 3 22.38 31.25 1.54
CA THR A 3 23.39 30.85 0.56
C THR A 3 23.08 29.41 0.10
N PRO A 4 23.03 29.11 -1.20
CA PRO A 4 22.88 27.73 -1.66
C PRO A 4 24.05 26.90 -1.12
N LEU A 5 23.76 25.77 -0.49
CA LEU A 5 24.78 24.89 0.07
C LEU A 5 25.61 24.35 -1.10
N ARG A 6 26.93 24.28 -0.97
CA ARG A 6 27.75 23.64 -2.01
C ARG A 6 27.52 22.13 -1.94
N PRO A 7 27.19 21.47 -3.06
CA PRO A 7 27.03 20.02 -3.08
C PRO A 7 28.29 19.32 -2.57
N ARG A 8 28.12 18.31 -1.73
CA ARG A 8 29.21 17.56 -1.10
C ARG A 8 29.48 16.23 -1.79
N GLU A 9 30.66 15.68 -1.49
CA GLU A 9 31.00 14.31 -1.83
C GLU A 9 30.04 13.32 -1.14
N PRO A 10 29.81 12.16 -1.76
CA PRO A 10 29.05 11.07 -1.15
C PRO A 10 29.54 10.66 0.24
N ILE A 11 28.62 10.22 1.08
CA ILE A 11 28.91 9.71 2.42
C ILE A 11 28.91 8.19 2.38
N ARG A 12 29.99 7.58 2.88
CA ARG A 12 30.11 6.14 3.05
C ARG A 12 30.55 5.81 4.47
N ILE A 13 29.77 4.98 5.13
CA ILE A 13 29.99 4.47 6.49
C ILE A 13 30.00 2.94 6.41
N GLU A 14 31.11 2.34 6.82
CA GLU A 14 31.24 0.89 6.97
C GLU A 14 31.64 0.59 8.41
N GLY A 15 30.72 0.05 9.19
CA GLY A 15 30.96 -0.24 10.60
C GLY A 15 30.67 0.93 11.55
N ASP A 16 30.37 0.58 12.79
CA ASP A 16 30.07 1.51 13.89
C ASP A 16 31.24 2.43 14.26
N ASP A 17 32.49 2.03 13.96
CA ASP A 17 33.70 2.80 14.22
C ASP A 17 33.82 4.02 13.28
N GLN A 18 33.24 3.95 12.08
CA GLN A 18 33.25 5.04 11.10
C GLN A 18 32.18 6.12 11.37
N LEU A 19 31.33 5.92 12.38
CA LEU A 19 30.35 6.91 12.82
C LEU A 19 30.99 8.06 13.62
N VAL A 20 32.16 7.80 14.22
CA VAL A 20 32.86 8.74 15.10
C VAL A 20 34.05 9.37 14.37
N GLY A 21 34.15 10.70 14.34
CA GLY A 21 35.37 11.39 13.87
C GLY A 21 35.31 12.02 12.47
N GLU A 22 34.36 12.94 12.25
CA GLU A 22 34.21 13.84 11.09
C GLU A 22 34.17 13.22 9.68
N ARG A 23 32.95 12.95 9.21
CA ARG A 23 32.55 12.78 7.78
C ARG A 23 31.14 13.31 7.51
N GLY A 24 30.78 14.46 8.10
CA GLY A 24 29.43 15.02 7.99
C GLY A 24 28.37 14.31 8.86
N VAL A 25 28.81 13.46 9.79
CA VAL A 25 28.01 12.82 10.83
C VAL A 25 28.21 13.60 12.13
N ALA A 26 27.12 14.04 12.75
CA ALA A 26 27.08 14.65 14.07
C ALA A 26 26.55 13.65 15.10
N THR A 27 26.77 13.93 16.38
CA THR A 27 26.25 13.13 17.49
C THR A 27 25.20 13.96 18.25
N THR A 28 24.10 13.33 18.63
CA THR A 28 23.05 13.93 19.47
C THR A 28 22.54 12.90 20.48
N GLU A 29 21.67 13.32 21.38
CA GLU A 29 21.03 12.46 22.37
C GLU A 29 19.52 12.48 22.17
N VAL A 30 18.91 11.30 22.08
CA VAL A 30 17.46 11.11 21.98
C VAL A 30 17.05 10.13 23.07
N GLU A 31 16.16 10.56 23.97
CA GLU A 31 15.68 9.74 25.09
C GLU A 31 16.81 9.10 25.93
N GLY A 32 17.92 9.83 26.14
CA GLY A 32 19.07 9.34 26.90
C GLY A 32 20.00 8.38 26.15
N ARG A 33 19.80 8.18 24.83
CA ARG A 33 20.65 7.34 23.98
C ARG A 33 21.41 8.21 22.99
N GLU A 34 22.70 7.89 22.78
CA GLU A 34 23.50 8.52 21.74
C GLU A 34 23.00 8.11 20.36
N VAL A 35 22.82 9.09 19.47
CA VAL A 35 22.32 8.94 18.10
C VAL A 35 23.21 9.70 17.12
N PHE A 36 23.52 9.07 15.99
CA PHE A 36 24.28 9.68 14.91
C PHE A 36 23.36 10.38 13.92
N VAL A 37 23.79 11.52 13.37
CA VAL A 37 22.94 12.34 12.52
C VAL A 37 23.71 12.81 11.28
N ILE A 38 23.19 12.48 10.10
CA ILE A 38 23.55 13.08 8.82
C ILE A 38 22.44 14.08 8.47
N GLU A 39 22.74 15.37 8.46
CA GLU A 39 21.71 16.40 8.35
C GLU A 39 22.03 17.54 7.39
N GLY A 40 21.02 17.95 6.61
CA GLY A 40 21.02 19.24 5.93
C GLY A 40 21.98 19.30 4.75
N TRP A 41 22.37 18.15 4.21
CA TRP A 41 23.35 18.07 3.13
C TRP A 41 22.71 18.12 1.74
N GLU A 42 23.35 18.83 0.82
CA GLU A 42 23.15 18.67 -0.61
C GLU A 42 24.18 17.66 -1.14
N LEU A 43 23.74 16.54 -1.71
CA LEU A 43 24.61 15.43 -2.12
C LEU A 43 24.32 15.02 -3.57
N LEU A 44 25.37 14.58 -4.28
CA LEU A 44 25.28 14.18 -5.68
C LEU A 44 25.50 12.67 -5.86
N ALA A 45 24.51 11.97 -6.38
CA ALA A 45 24.60 10.55 -6.75
C ALA A 45 25.06 10.39 -8.21
N MET A 46 26.34 10.68 -8.47
CA MET A 46 26.89 10.75 -9.84
C MET A 46 27.73 9.54 -10.24
N ARG A 47 28.55 9.04 -9.31
CA ARG A 47 29.51 7.94 -9.53
C ARG A 47 29.40 6.81 -8.50
N SER A 48 28.74 7.06 -7.39
CA SER A 48 28.41 6.13 -6.30
C SER A 48 27.05 6.52 -5.72
N PRO A 49 26.46 5.71 -4.81
CA PRO A 49 25.35 6.17 -3.98
C PRO A 49 25.70 7.48 -3.27
N ALA A 50 24.73 8.37 -3.04
CA ALA A 50 24.98 9.61 -2.31
C ALA A 50 25.20 9.37 -0.81
N ILE A 51 24.47 8.41 -0.23
CA ILE A 51 24.70 7.91 1.14
C ILE A 51 24.69 6.39 1.09
N GLU A 52 25.77 5.76 1.57
CA GLU A 52 25.87 4.31 1.74
C GLU A 52 26.27 4.01 3.20
N ILE A 53 25.43 3.25 3.89
CA ILE A 53 25.65 2.82 5.29
C ILE A 53 25.61 1.29 5.31
N VAL A 54 26.67 0.71 5.85
CA VAL A 54 26.89 -0.73 5.87
C VAL A 54 27.32 -1.16 7.27
N GLU A 55 26.77 -2.28 7.75
CA GLU A 55 27.20 -2.94 9.00
C GLU A 55 27.16 -2.02 10.23
N THR A 56 26.04 -1.34 10.44
CA THR A 56 25.85 -0.41 11.57
C THR A 56 24.75 -0.90 12.49
N THR A 57 25.05 -1.03 13.78
CA THR A 57 24.06 -1.39 14.81
C THR A 57 23.63 -0.21 15.67
N ARG A 58 24.32 0.92 15.51
CA ARG A 58 24.08 2.13 16.31
C ARG A 58 23.00 3.01 15.67
N PRO A 59 22.12 3.63 16.47
CA PRO A 59 21.05 4.47 15.94
C PRO A 59 21.58 5.61 15.08
N LEU A 60 21.05 5.74 13.87
CA LEU A 60 21.47 6.78 12.93
C LEU A 60 20.26 7.40 12.22
N ILE A 61 20.27 8.74 12.12
CA ILE A 61 19.25 9.53 11.45
C ILE A 61 19.86 10.23 10.24
N VAL A 62 19.31 9.98 9.05
CA VAL A 62 19.54 10.79 7.85
C VAL A 62 18.36 11.73 7.69
N ARG A 63 18.57 13.05 7.81
CA ARG A 63 17.46 14.00 7.74
C ARG A 63 17.72 15.27 6.97
N ARG A 64 16.66 15.84 6.39
CA ARG A 64 16.73 17.14 5.68
C ARG A 64 17.80 17.17 4.58
N CYS A 65 18.15 16.02 4.01
CA CYS A 65 19.13 15.93 2.91
C CYS A 65 18.44 16.10 1.56
N ASN A 66 19.11 16.77 0.64
CA ASN A 66 18.70 16.92 -0.76
C ASN A 66 19.70 16.16 -1.65
N ILE A 67 19.24 15.05 -2.24
CA ILE A 67 20.04 14.13 -3.04
C ILE A 67 19.58 14.24 -4.50
N ILE A 68 20.51 14.59 -5.39
CA ILE A 68 20.25 14.67 -6.83
C ILE A 68 21.27 13.81 -7.57
N GLY A 69 20.81 12.89 -8.41
CA GLY A 69 21.66 12.06 -9.23
C GLY A 69 21.65 12.43 -10.71
N ASN A 70 22.29 11.58 -11.52
CA ASN A 70 22.24 11.57 -12.98
C ASN A 70 21.58 10.29 -13.53
N ARG A 71 20.72 9.66 -12.71
CA ARG A 71 20.01 8.40 -12.98
C ARG A 71 20.89 7.15 -13.05
N ALA A 72 22.20 7.26 -12.80
CA ALA A 72 23.11 6.11 -12.85
C ALA A 72 23.36 5.44 -11.48
N GLN A 73 23.14 6.15 -10.38
CA GLN A 73 23.50 5.69 -9.04
C GLN A 73 22.36 5.84 -8.03
N PRO A 74 22.31 4.98 -6.99
CA PRO A 74 21.29 5.06 -5.95
C PRO A 74 21.35 6.37 -5.15
N GLY A 75 20.24 6.76 -4.53
CA GLY A 75 20.21 7.86 -3.57
C GLY A 75 20.81 7.44 -2.24
N ILE A 76 20.08 6.60 -1.50
CA ILE A 76 20.49 6.07 -0.20
C ILE A 76 20.51 4.54 -0.24
N VAL A 77 21.59 3.95 0.27
CA VAL A 77 21.77 2.50 0.39
C VAL A 77 22.06 2.15 1.85
N LEU A 78 21.26 1.25 2.40
CA LEU A 78 21.42 0.67 3.73
C LEU A 78 21.60 -0.85 3.59
N ARG A 79 22.68 -1.41 4.14
CA ARG A 79 22.93 -2.86 4.17
C ARG A 79 23.36 -3.31 5.55
N GLU A 80 22.74 -4.36 6.07
CA GLU A 80 23.14 -4.94 7.37
C GLU A 80 23.12 -3.89 8.48
N VAL A 81 22.01 -3.12 8.54
CA VAL A 81 21.85 -2.03 9.52
C VAL A 81 20.71 -2.26 10.49
N GLU A 82 20.81 -1.65 11.66
CA GLU A 82 19.79 -1.63 12.70
C GLU A 82 19.50 -0.17 13.14
N GLU A 83 18.23 0.16 13.40
CA GLU A 83 17.81 1.46 13.95
C GLU A 83 18.23 2.69 13.10
N VAL A 84 18.16 2.58 11.77
CA VAL A 84 18.37 3.71 10.86
C VAL A 84 17.06 4.38 10.48
N VAL A 85 16.97 5.71 10.63
CA VAL A 85 15.81 6.52 10.22
C VAL A 85 16.20 7.48 9.11
N ILE A 86 15.44 7.49 8.02
CA ILE A 86 15.54 8.47 6.94
C ILE A 86 14.29 9.36 7.01
N GLU A 87 14.47 10.66 7.24
CA GLU A 87 13.33 11.58 7.39
C GLU A 87 13.49 12.92 6.66
N ASN A 88 12.40 13.45 6.11
CA ASN A 88 12.39 14.80 5.51
C ASN A 88 13.43 14.99 4.40
N CYS A 89 13.77 13.94 3.65
CA CYS A 89 14.74 13.98 2.56
C CYS A 89 14.05 14.16 1.19
N MET A 90 14.73 14.85 0.29
CA MET A 90 14.40 14.91 -1.14
C MET A 90 15.42 14.05 -1.90
N ILE A 91 14.96 13.07 -2.67
CA ILE A 91 15.80 12.17 -3.46
C ILE A 91 15.28 12.19 -4.89
N ALA A 92 16.09 12.63 -5.84
CA ALA A 92 15.63 12.80 -7.23
C ALA A 92 16.67 12.39 -8.26
N GLN A 93 16.19 11.92 -9.43
CA GLN A 93 17.03 11.62 -10.59
C GLN A 93 18.12 10.57 -10.27
N VAL A 94 17.77 9.52 -9.55
CA VAL A 94 18.68 8.43 -9.12
C VAL A 94 18.32 7.11 -9.80
N SER A 95 19.20 6.11 -9.72
CA SER A 95 18.88 4.77 -10.24
C SER A 95 17.94 4.00 -9.32
N GLU A 96 18.09 4.12 -8.01
CA GLU A 96 17.19 3.60 -6.96
C GLU A 96 17.05 4.68 -5.89
N GLY A 97 15.85 4.93 -5.35
CA GLY A 97 15.64 6.01 -4.38
C GLY A 97 16.28 5.69 -3.02
N VAL A 98 15.66 4.76 -2.30
CA VAL A 98 16.18 4.19 -1.05
C VAL A 98 16.21 2.67 -1.18
N ALA A 99 17.39 2.06 -1.08
CA ALA A 99 17.57 0.62 -1.06
C ALA A 99 17.97 0.16 0.34
N VAL A 100 17.22 -0.77 0.92
CA VAL A 100 17.43 -1.35 2.25
C VAL A 100 17.54 -2.85 2.13
N MET A 101 18.59 -3.44 2.70
CA MET A 101 18.89 -4.85 2.58
C MET A 101 19.39 -5.41 3.91
N ASP A 102 18.86 -6.58 4.31
CA ASP A 102 19.30 -7.29 5.53
C ASP A 102 19.25 -6.39 6.78
N ALA A 103 18.17 -5.63 6.94
CA ALA A 103 18.06 -4.60 7.98
C ALA A 103 16.92 -4.84 8.97
N GLU A 104 17.02 -4.18 10.11
CA GLU A 104 16.01 -4.25 11.16
C GLU A 104 15.68 -2.86 11.74
N ARG A 105 14.39 -2.60 12.02
CA ARG A 105 13.91 -1.35 12.64
C ARG A 105 14.32 -0.10 11.85
N VAL A 106 14.22 -0.17 10.52
CA VAL A 106 14.45 0.98 9.62
C VAL A 106 13.19 1.84 9.50
N GLY A 107 13.34 3.15 9.65
CA GLY A 107 12.30 4.15 9.42
C GLY A 107 12.52 4.93 8.12
N ILE A 108 11.49 5.12 7.30
CA ILE A 108 11.54 6.01 6.12
C ILE A 108 10.29 6.91 6.14
N HIS A 109 10.47 8.19 6.47
CA HIS A 109 9.38 9.09 6.83
C HIS A 109 9.44 10.44 6.12
N HIS A 110 8.30 11.00 5.72
CA HIS A 110 8.20 12.37 5.21
C HIS A 110 9.17 12.70 4.04
N CYS A 111 9.53 11.70 3.23
CA CYS A 111 10.48 11.89 2.13
C CYS A 111 9.75 12.07 0.78
N ARG A 112 10.41 12.79 -0.13
CA ARG A 112 10.00 12.94 -1.53
C ARG A 112 11.01 12.22 -2.42
N ILE A 113 10.54 11.23 -3.18
CA ILE A 113 11.39 10.39 -4.03
C ILE A 113 10.86 10.48 -5.46
N LEU A 114 11.60 11.13 -6.36
CA LEU A 114 11.10 11.53 -7.68
C LEU A 114 12.03 11.10 -8.82
N ASP A 115 11.45 10.76 -9.97
CA ASP A 115 12.18 10.54 -11.23
C ASP A 115 13.29 9.46 -11.13
N VAL A 116 12.93 8.28 -10.62
CA VAL A 116 13.86 7.18 -10.34
C VAL A 116 13.86 6.15 -11.48
N GLN A 117 15.02 5.65 -11.91
CA GLN A 117 15.09 4.63 -12.98
C GLN A 117 14.67 3.21 -12.54
N GLY A 118 14.77 2.95 -11.25
CA GLY A 118 14.40 1.70 -10.62
C GLY A 118 13.23 1.92 -9.66
N ASN A 119 13.35 1.37 -8.46
CA ASN A 119 12.32 1.49 -7.44
C ASN A 119 12.51 2.76 -6.60
N GLY A 120 11.40 3.37 -6.20
CA GLY A 120 11.45 4.52 -5.29
C GLY A 120 11.99 4.11 -3.91
N VAL A 121 11.40 3.07 -3.33
CA VAL A 121 11.90 2.41 -2.12
C VAL A 121 11.92 0.91 -2.35
N HIS A 122 13.05 0.26 -2.06
CA HIS A 122 13.19 -1.18 -2.08
C HIS A 122 13.69 -1.67 -0.71
N ILE A 123 12.87 -2.47 -0.02
CA ILE A 123 13.24 -3.11 1.25
C ILE A 123 13.26 -4.62 1.04
N ALA A 124 14.43 -5.23 1.22
CA ALA A 124 14.66 -6.65 1.01
C ALA A 124 15.20 -7.34 2.27
N ARG A 125 14.73 -8.57 2.56
CA ARG A 125 15.24 -9.42 3.65
C ARG A 125 15.32 -8.70 5.00
N SER A 126 14.29 -7.92 5.32
CA SER A 126 14.30 -6.99 6.45
C SER A 126 13.05 -7.15 7.31
N ARG A 127 13.12 -6.70 8.56
CA ARG A 127 11.98 -6.77 9.47
C ARG A 127 11.75 -5.50 10.29
N ALA A 128 10.51 -5.34 10.77
CA ALA A 128 10.13 -4.26 11.69
C ALA A 128 10.36 -2.85 11.12
N ALA A 129 10.31 -2.67 9.81
CA ALA A 129 10.46 -1.35 9.19
C ALA A 129 9.15 -0.55 9.20
N SER A 130 9.25 0.76 9.35
CA SER A 130 8.12 1.69 9.24
C SER A 130 8.34 2.63 8.06
N VAL A 131 7.40 2.65 7.12
CA VAL A 131 7.43 3.51 5.94
C VAL A 131 6.20 4.40 5.96
N SER A 132 6.37 5.72 6.03
CA SER A 132 5.20 6.60 6.13
C SER A 132 5.36 7.97 5.52
N GLU A 133 4.24 8.54 5.07
CA GLU A 133 4.17 9.93 4.62
C GLU A 133 5.14 10.24 3.48
N LEU A 134 5.32 9.26 2.59
CA LEU A 134 6.17 9.41 1.42
C LEU A 134 5.39 9.96 0.24
N ARG A 135 6.06 10.75 -0.60
CA ARG A 135 5.62 11.05 -1.96
C ARG A 135 6.59 10.42 -2.95
N VAL A 136 6.15 9.37 -3.65
CA VAL A 136 6.97 8.60 -4.59
C VAL A 136 6.40 8.69 -5.99
N GLU A 137 7.11 9.34 -6.92
CA GLU A 137 6.58 9.64 -8.25
C GLU A 137 7.58 9.38 -9.38
N ASN A 138 7.05 8.98 -10.54
CA ASN A 138 7.82 8.77 -11.78
C ASN A 138 8.95 7.74 -11.66
N CYS A 139 8.74 6.67 -10.88
CA CYS A 139 9.65 5.53 -10.86
C CYS A 139 9.42 4.65 -12.10
N GLN A 140 10.48 4.34 -12.84
CA GLN A 140 10.39 3.45 -14.00
C GLN A 140 10.22 1.96 -13.61
N GLN A 141 10.25 1.66 -12.31
CA GLN A 141 9.81 0.39 -11.74
C GLN A 141 8.76 0.64 -10.63
N ARG A 142 8.87 -0.04 -9.48
CA ARG A 142 7.89 0.04 -8.40
C ARG A 142 8.07 1.33 -7.60
N GLY A 143 6.99 1.97 -7.22
CA GLY A 143 7.09 3.06 -6.25
C GLY A 143 7.67 2.54 -4.92
N ILE A 144 7.06 1.48 -4.37
CA ILE A 144 7.59 0.79 -3.19
C ILE A 144 7.59 -0.73 -3.44
N TYR A 145 8.75 -1.35 -3.24
CA TYR A 145 8.94 -2.80 -3.35
C TYR A 145 9.41 -3.39 -2.02
N LEU A 146 8.62 -4.32 -1.48
CA LEU A 146 8.90 -5.04 -0.25
C LEU A 146 9.09 -6.52 -0.58
N ARG A 147 10.29 -7.06 -0.34
CA ARG A 147 10.67 -8.42 -0.74
C ARG A 147 11.25 -9.23 0.41
N ASN A 148 10.72 -10.42 0.69
CA ASN A 148 11.19 -11.29 1.79
C ASN A 148 11.20 -10.53 3.13
N VAL A 149 10.09 -9.87 3.47
CA VAL A 149 10.01 -8.97 4.64
C VAL A 149 9.02 -9.48 5.68
N ARG A 150 9.18 -9.01 6.93
CA ARG A 150 8.19 -9.26 7.99
C ARG A 150 7.92 -8.01 8.81
N GLN A 151 6.70 -7.85 9.31
CA GLN A 151 6.34 -6.79 10.26
C GLN A 151 6.60 -5.38 9.70
N ILE A 152 6.22 -5.15 8.44
CA ILE A 152 6.36 -3.83 7.81
C ILE A 152 5.06 -3.04 7.93
N ALA A 153 5.17 -1.77 8.32
CA ALA A 153 4.04 -0.84 8.34
C ALA A 153 4.21 0.24 7.28
N LEU A 154 3.45 0.16 6.18
CA LEU A 154 3.38 1.18 5.13
C LEU A 154 2.11 2.01 5.32
N ARG A 155 2.23 3.31 5.59
CA ARG A 155 1.07 4.17 5.88
C ARG A 155 1.14 5.59 5.32
N ASN A 156 0.01 6.16 4.94
CA ASN A 156 -0.11 7.58 4.56
C ASN A 156 0.80 7.99 3.38
N CYS A 157 1.14 7.07 2.47
CA CYS A 157 2.02 7.37 1.34
C CYS A 157 1.20 7.73 0.09
N THR A 158 1.73 8.64 -0.72
CA THR A 158 1.21 8.98 -2.05
C THR A 158 2.17 8.47 -3.12
N LEU A 159 1.69 7.58 -3.98
CA LEU A 159 2.46 6.95 -5.06
C LEU A 159 1.78 7.26 -6.40
N ARG A 160 2.50 7.88 -7.33
CA ARG A 160 1.91 8.36 -8.60
C ARG A 160 2.80 8.06 -9.79
N ARG A 161 2.21 7.64 -10.92
CA ARG A 161 2.94 7.51 -12.20
C ARG A 161 4.20 6.64 -12.08
N ASN A 162 4.08 5.53 -11.35
CA ASN A 162 5.12 4.51 -11.25
C ASN A 162 4.71 3.32 -12.13
N GLN A 163 5.65 2.47 -12.55
CA GLN A 163 5.31 1.27 -13.33
C GLN A 163 4.33 0.37 -12.54
N GLU A 164 4.68 0.05 -11.30
CA GLU A 164 3.78 -0.56 -10.31
C GLU A 164 3.74 0.34 -9.07
N GLY A 165 2.61 0.43 -8.38
CA GLY A 165 2.51 1.30 -7.20
C GLY A 165 3.27 0.71 -6.00
N VAL A 166 2.66 -0.30 -5.37
CA VAL A 166 3.23 -1.02 -4.22
C VAL A 166 3.27 -2.52 -4.53
N VAL A 167 4.42 -3.16 -4.32
CA VAL A 167 4.57 -4.62 -4.49
C VAL A 167 5.08 -5.25 -3.20
N LEU A 168 4.35 -6.27 -2.74
CA LEU A 168 4.72 -7.15 -1.61
C LEU A 168 5.01 -8.53 -2.18
N TRP A 169 6.25 -8.99 -2.09
CA TRP A 169 6.67 -10.32 -2.51
C TRP A 169 7.25 -11.07 -1.32
N ASP A 170 6.61 -12.17 -0.92
CA ASP A 170 7.02 -12.97 0.24
C ASP A 170 7.08 -12.11 1.51
N ALA A 171 5.95 -11.44 1.79
CA ALA A 171 5.78 -10.60 2.96
C ALA A 171 4.95 -11.31 4.03
N GLY A 172 5.32 -11.12 5.29
CA GLY A 172 4.60 -11.61 6.46
C GLY A 172 4.20 -10.47 7.40
N GLU A 173 3.02 -10.55 8.02
CA GLU A 173 2.60 -9.62 9.09
C GLU A 173 2.75 -8.14 8.70
N THR A 174 2.36 -7.81 7.47
CA THR A 174 2.65 -6.51 6.87
C THR A 174 1.36 -5.76 6.57
N SER A 175 1.38 -4.44 6.70
CA SER A 175 0.21 -3.59 6.46
C SER A 175 0.50 -2.50 5.44
N VAL A 176 -0.48 -2.24 4.56
CA VAL A 176 -0.53 -1.10 3.64
C VAL A 176 -1.82 -0.35 3.93
N THR A 177 -1.71 0.84 4.52
CA THR A 177 -2.88 1.57 5.03
C THR A 177 -2.89 3.04 4.66
N ARG A 178 -4.07 3.58 4.34
CA ARG A 178 -4.24 5.03 4.08
C ARG A 178 -3.32 5.58 2.99
N CYS A 179 -2.90 4.74 2.05
CA CYS A 179 -2.09 5.16 0.91
C CYS A 179 -2.98 5.61 -0.24
N HIS A 180 -2.51 6.59 -1.00
CA HIS A 180 -3.10 7.04 -2.25
C HIS A 180 -2.20 6.62 -3.41
N ILE A 181 -2.64 5.62 -4.17
CA ILE A 181 -1.90 5.04 -5.30
C ILE A 181 -2.66 5.37 -6.58
N GLU A 182 -2.02 6.08 -7.51
CA GLU A 182 -2.68 6.48 -8.75
C GLU A 182 -1.81 6.40 -10.00
N GLU A 183 -2.48 6.19 -11.13
CA GLU A 183 -1.89 6.31 -12.47
C GLU A 183 -0.67 5.39 -12.67
N CYS A 184 -0.72 4.15 -12.17
CA CYS A 184 0.35 3.18 -12.41
C CYS A 184 0.18 2.47 -13.77
N GLU A 185 1.28 2.16 -14.43
CA GLU A 185 1.27 1.51 -15.76
C GLU A 185 0.83 0.03 -15.71
N PHE A 186 0.98 -0.61 -14.55
CA PHE A 186 0.51 -1.97 -14.26
C PHE A 186 -0.43 -1.93 -13.06
N ASP A 187 -0.11 -2.65 -11.99
CA ASP A 187 -0.98 -2.74 -10.82
C ASP A 187 -0.77 -1.56 -9.86
N GLY A 188 -1.85 -1.14 -9.21
CA GLY A 188 -1.76 -0.21 -8.09
C GLY A 188 -1.08 -0.87 -6.89
N LEU A 189 -1.60 -2.00 -6.43
CA LEU A 189 -1.04 -2.77 -5.32
C LEU A 189 -1.03 -4.25 -5.66
N PHE A 190 0.15 -4.87 -5.66
CA PHE A 190 0.32 -6.29 -5.92
C PHE A 190 0.89 -7.03 -4.71
N VAL A 191 0.21 -8.08 -4.27
CA VAL A 191 0.66 -8.97 -3.18
C VAL A 191 0.88 -10.38 -3.73
N THR A 192 2.07 -10.94 -3.54
CA THR A 192 2.37 -12.30 -4.00
C THR A 192 3.12 -13.11 -2.96
N SER A 193 2.83 -14.41 -2.89
CA SER A 193 3.50 -15.37 -2.00
C SER A 193 3.51 -14.92 -0.53
N SER A 194 2.49 -14.20 -0.07
CA SER A 194 2.50 -13.50 1.21
C SER A 194 1.43 -14.00 2.17
N SER A 195 1.64 -13.76 3.47
CA SER A 195 0.70 -14.21 4.51
C SER A 195 0.46 -13.14 5.56
N THR A 196 -0.78 -13.07 6.06
CA THR A 196 -1.14 -12.14 7.15
C THR A 196 -0.89 -10.69 6.75
N ILE A 197 -1.59 -10.27 5.70
CA ILE A 197 -1.46 -8.94 5.11
C ILE A 197 -2.73 -8.12 5.36
N LEU A 198 -2.55 -6.89 5.83
CA LEU A 198 -3.63 -5.91 5.97
C LEU A 198 -3.53 -4.86 4.85
N ILE A 199 -4.54 -4.76 4.01
CA ILE A 199 -4.70 -3.69 3.02
C ILE A 199 -5.96 -2.92 3.41
N ALA A 200 -5.81 -1.76 4.03
CA ALA A 200 -6.96 -1.03 4.56
C ALA A 200 -6.96 0.47 4.33
N GLU A 201 -8.15 1.02 4.09
CA GLU A 201 -8.36 2.47 3.96
C GLU A 201 -7.52 3.12 2.84
N ASN A 202 -7.12 2.35 1.83
CA ASN A 202 -6.35 2.87 0.70
C ASN A 202 -7.26 3.41 -0.38
N ARG A 203 -6.77 4.41 -1.11
CA ARG A 203 -7.36 4.90 -2.35
C ARG A 203 -6.48 4.46 -3.51
N VAL A 204 -7.00 3.61 -4.38
CA VAL A 204 -6.29 3.07 -5.54
C VAL A 204 -7.06 3.45 -6.80
N VAL A 205 -6.44 4.21 -7.70
CA VAL A 205 -7.18 4.93 -8.75
C VAL A 205 -6.45 4.91 -10.09
N ARG A 206 -7.16 4.54 -11.16
CA ARG A 206 -6.70 4.72 -12.56
C ARG A 206 -5.35 4.08 -12.89
N SER A 207 -5.07 2.89 -12.36
CA SER A 207 -3.96 2.07 -12.87
C SER A 207 -4.43 1.23 -14.06
N GLU A 208 -3.55 1.06 -15.05
CA GLU A 208 -3.87 0.36 -16.30
C GLU A 208 -4.06 -1.16 -16.13
N GLY A 209 -3.42 -1.75 -15.12
CA GLY A 209 -3.62 -3.15 -14.72
C GLY A 209 -4.77 -3.33 -13.73
N PHE A 210 -4.50 -4.07 -12.66
CA PHE A 210 -5.42 -4.27 -11.55
C PHE A 210 -5.31 -3.14 -10.53
N GLY A 211 -6.39 -2.85 -9.81
CA GLY A 211 -6.31 -1.96 -8.65
C GLY A 211 -5.49 -2.63 -7.54
N ILE A 212 -6.04 -3.70 -6.99
CA ILE A 212 -5.38 -4.57 -6.03
C ILE A 212 -5.36 -5.99 -6.61
N ARG A 213 -4.18 -6.56 -6.81
CA ARG A 213 -3.99 -7.96 -7.21
C ARG A 213 -3.34 -8.76 -6.09
N THR A 214 -3.81 -9.98 -5.87
CA THR A 214 -3.18 -10.93 -4.96
C THR A 214 -2.95 -12.27 -5.65
N TRP A 215 -1.80 -12.92 -5.40
CA TRP A 215 -1.46 -14.21 -5.97
C TRP A 215 -0.77 -15.11 -4.94
N VAL A 216 -1.25 -16.35 -4.76
CA VAL A 216 -0.70 -17.36 -3.84
C VAL A 216 -0.47 -16.76 -2.46
N SER A 217 -1.54 -16.25 -1.84
CA SER A 217 -1.43 -15.54 -0.56
C SER A 217 -2.57 -15.94 0.37
N ASP A 218 -2.32 -15.93 1.68
CA ASP A 218 -3.31 -16.34 2.67
C ASP A 218 -3.47 -15.35 3.83
N ARG A 219 -4.60 -15.44 4.53
CA ARG A 219 -4.91 -14.57 5.68
C ARG A 219 -4.84 -13.09 5.32
N LEU A 220 -5.50 -12.73 4.23
CA LEU A 220 -5.59 -11.36 3.74
C LEU A 220 -6.75 -10.63 4.41
N ARG A 221 -6.55 -9.39 4.85
CA ARG A 221 -7.61 -8.48 5.30
C ARG A 221 -7.63 -7.29 4.37
N ILE A 222 -8.61 -7.23 3.48
CA ILE A 222 -8.78 -6.17 2.49
C ILE A 222 -10.03 -5.39 2.89
N VAL A 223 -9.85 -4.26 3.57
CA VAL A 223 -10.95 -3.59 4.29
C VAL A 223 -11.00 -2.09 4.05
N GLY A 224 -12.18 -1.54 3.72
CA GLY A 224 -12.34 -0.08 3.71
C GLY A 224 -11.62 0.63 2.56
N ASN A 225 -11.24 -0.08 1.50
CA ASN A 225 -10.51 0.53 0.38
C ASN A 225 -11.48 1.16 -0.63
N ALA A 226 -11.07 2.28 -1.23
CA ALA A 226 -11.72 2.92 -2.36
C ALA A 226 -10.92 2.65 -3.63
N ILE A 227 -11.44 1.79 -4.51
CA ILE A 227 -10.77 1.30 -5.71
C ILE A 227 -11.57 1.73 -6.93
N ARG A 228 -10.96 2.50 -7.85
CA ARG A 228 -11.74 3.10 -8.95
C ARG A 228 -11.00 3.24 -10.27
N GLY A 229 -11.69 2.99 -11.37
CA GLY A 229 -11.23 3.39 -12.70
C GLY A 229 -10.12 2.50 -13.26
N HIS A 230 -10.09 1.20 -12.92
CA HIS A 230 -9.07 0.26 -13.39
C HIS A 230 -9.53 -0.48 -14.63
N ARG A 231 -8.66 -0.58 -15.65
CA ARG A 231 -9.00 -1.21 -16.94
C ARG A 231 -9.30 -2.71 -16.79
N MET A 232 -8.58 -3.41 -15.92
CA MET A 232 -8.81 -4.82 -15.60
C MET A 232 -9.83 -4.97 -14.44
N ALA A 233 -9.46 -5.64 -13.35
CA ALA A 233 -10.30 -5.70 -12.16
C ALA A 233 -9.87 -4.67 -11.10
N GLY A 234 -10.83 -4.19 -10.32
CA GLY A 234 -10.55 -3.41 -9.12
C GLY A 234 -9.84 -4.27 -8.07
N LEU A 235 -10.38 -5.44 -7.76
CA LEU A 235 -9.79 -6.41 -6.85
C LEU A 235 -9.72 -7.79 -7.49
N TYR A 236 -8.51 -8.36 -7.61
CA TYR A 236 -8.28 -9.70 -8.12
C TYR A 236 -7.59 -10.58 -7.08
N LEU A 237 -8.25 -11.68 -6.66
CA LEU A 237 -7.68 -12.68 -5.76
C LEU A 237 -7.42 -13.98 -6.54
N LYS A 238 -6.15 -14.39 -6.63
CA LYS A 238 -5.74 -15.65 -7.26
C LYS A 238 -5.05 -16.60 -6.28
N HIS A 239 -5.50 -17.86 -6.22
CA HIS A 239 -4.94 -18.89 -5.34
C HIS A 239 -4.85 -18.42 -3.87
N CYS A 240 -5.95 -17.86 -3.38
CA CYS A 240 -6.00 -17.26 -2.04
C CYS A 240 -6.89 -18.08 -1.09
N ARG A 241 -6.58 -18.03 0.21
CA ARG A 241 -7.42 -18.62 1.24
C ARG A 241 -7.48 -17.76 2.50
N LEU A 242 -8.56 -17.91 3.27
CA LEU A 242 -8.75 -17.16 4.54
C LEU A 242 -8.69 -15.65 4.31
N ALA A 243 -9.23 -15.18 3.18
CA ALA A 243 -9.32 -13.75 2.90
C ALA A 243 -10.60 -13.17 3.55
N SER A 244 -10.50 -11.96 4.07
CA SER A 244 -11.61 -11.15 4.55
C SER A 244 -11.67 -9.87 3.71
N VAL A 245 -12.67 -9.77 2.84
CA VAL A 245 -12.89 -8.64 1.92
C VAL A 245 -14.15 -7.92 2.37
N ARG A 246 -14.02 -6.78 3.03
CA ARG A 246 -15.15 -6.09 3.66
C ARG A 246 -15.11 -4.58 3.51
N SER A 247 -16.26 -3.94 3.41
CA SER A 247 -16.36 -2.48 3.41
C SER A 247 -15.55 -1.80 2.30
N ASN A 248 -15.24 -2.50 1.21
CA ASN A 248 -14.54 -1.91 0.07
C ASN A 248 -15.56 -1.31 -0.90
N ARG A 249 -15.22 -0.16 -1.47
CA ARG A 249 -15.96 0.48 -2.56
C ARG A 249 -15.16 0.32 -3.84
N ILE A 250 -15.68 -0.45 -4.79
CA ILE A 250 -15.03 -0.75 -6.06
C ILE A 250 -15.95 -0.32 -7.21
N GLU A 251 -15.51 0.66 -7.97
CA GLU A 251 -16.36 1.36 -8.94
C GLU A 251 -15.61 1.63 -10.26
N GLU A 252 -16.33 1.70 -11.38
CA GLU A 252 -15.80 2.12 -12.68
C GLU A 252 -14.58 1.31 -13.17
N CYS A 253 -14.49 0.03 -12.77
CA CYS A 253 -13.48 -0.89 -13.29
C CYS A 253 -14.08 -1.82 -14.37
N GLY A 254 -13.23 -2.54 -15.09
CA GLY A 254 -13.68 -3.61 -15.98
C GLY A 254 -14.43 -4.71 -15.21
N VAL A 255 -13.80 -5.23 -14.15
CA VAL A 255 -14.43 -6.13 -13.17
C VAL A 255 -14.31 -5.53 -11.76
N ALA A 256 -15.33 -5.56 -10.91
CA ALA A 256 -15.17 -5.10 -9.52
C ALA A 256 -14.34 -6.11 -8.72
N LEU A 257 -14.86 -7.34 -8.61
CA LEU A 257 -14.24 -8.45 -7.91
C LEU A 257 -13.97 -9.61 -8.89
N TRP A 258 -12.71 -10.01 -9.01
CA TRP A 258 -12.32 -11.22 -9.73
C TRP A 258 -11.74 -12.23 -8.74
N LEU A 259 -12.31 -13.43 -8.69
CA LEU A 259 -11.82 -14.55 -7.91
C LEU A 259 -11.33 -15.66 -8.84
N ASP A 260 -10.12 -16.17 -8.59
CA ASP A 260 -9.58 -17.36 -9.24
C ASP A 260 -9.02 -18.31 -8.18
N THR A 261 -9.67 -19.45 -8.00
CA THR A 261 -9.23 -20.48 -7.05
C THR A 261 -9.11 -19.94 -5.62
N VAL A 262 -10.22 -19.43 -5.08
CA VAL A 262 -10.31 -18.80 -3.74
C VAL A 262 -11.12 -19.66 -2.79
N TRP A 263 -10.62 -19.89 -1.56
CA TRP A 263 -11.25 -20.83 -0.63
C TRP A 263 -11.39 -20.29 0.79
N ARG A 264 -12.44 -20.70 1.51
CA ARG A 264 -12.64 -20.39 2.96
C ARG A 264 -12.42 -18.91 3.25
N SER A 265 -13.21 -18.06 2.62
CA SER A 265 -13.05 -16.60 2.68
C SER A 265 -14.38 -15.93 2.96
N GLU A 266 -14.36 -14.65 3.33
CA GLU A 266 -15.54 -13.88 3.69
C GLU A 266 -15.55 -12.61 2.84
N ILE A 267 -16.64 -12.39 2.10
CA ILE A 267 -16.78 -11.28 1.15
C ILE A 267 -18.16 -10.68 1.34
N TYR A 268 -18.28 -9.67 2.20
CA TYR A 268 -19.56 -9.03 2.51
C TYR A 268 -19.37 -7.55 2.86
N ASN A 269 -20.46 -6.80 2.83
CA ASN A 269 -20.51 -5.35 3.04
C ASN A 269 -19.61 -4.58 2.08
N ASN A 270 -19.47 -5.03 0.83
CA ASN A 270 -18.75 -4.28 -0.21
C ASN A 270 -19.72 -3.59 -1.16
N TYR A 271 -19.24 -2.55 -1.84
CA TYR A 271 -19.97 -1.83 -2.87
C TYR A 271 -19.33 -2.11 -4.22
N PHE A 272 -20.02 -2.86 -5.09
CA PHE A 272 -19.55 -3.23 -6.42
C PHE A 272 -20.37 -2.52 -7.49
N ALA A 273 -19.75 -1.56 -8.19
CA ALA A 273 -20.37 -0.83 -9.30
C ALA A 273 -19.43 -0.68 -10.49
N CYS A 274 -19.20 -1.80 -11.18
CA CYS A 274 -18.31 -1.89 -12.34
C CYS A 274 -19.05 -2.46 -13.55
N HIS A 275 -18.38 -2.55 -14.70
CA HIS A 275 -18.99 -3.16 -15.89
C HIS A 275 -19.38 -4.62 -15.65
N THR A 276 -18.55 -5.38 -14.94
CA THR A 276 -18.89 -6.68 -14.34
C THR A 276 -18.65 -6.61 -12.84
N ASN A 277 -19.66 -6.92 -12.01
CA ASN A 277 -19.49 -6.81 -10.57
C ASN A 277 -18.67 -7.97 -9.97
N CYS A 278 -18.94 -9.21 -10.38
CA CYS A 278 -18.15 -10.37 -9.96
C CYS A 278 -17.80 -11.29 -11.12
N ARG A 279 -16.56 -11.75 -11.17
CA ARG A 279 -16.09 -12.83 -12.06
C ARG A 279 -15.46 -13.94 -11.23
N ILE A 280 -15.88 -15.17 -11.48
CA ILE A 280 -15.32 -16.37 -10.85
C ILE A 280 -14.67 -17.24 -11.92
N ASP A 281 -13.40 -17.55 -11.72
CA ASP A 281 -12.65 -18.56 -12.46
C ASP A 281 -12.09 -19.62 -11.49
N GLY A 282 -11.72 -20.79 -12.03
CA GLY A 282 -11.18 -21.88 -11.20
C GLY A 282 -12.18 -22.40 -10.16
N ARG A 283 -11.68 -22.94 -9.05
CA ARG A 283 -12.52 -23.48 -7.96
C ARG A 283 -12.64 -22.48 -6.82
N CYS A 284 -13.74 -21.74 -6.75
CA CYS A 284 -14.04 -20.82 -5.67
C CYS A 284 -15.16 -21.37 -4.78
N GLY A 285 -14.93 -21.54 -3.48
CA GLY A 285 -15.91 -22.18 -2.59
C GLY A 285 -15.62 -22.02 -1.11
N PHE A 286 -16.62 -22.35 -0.29
CA PHE A 286 -16.66 -22.01 1.14
C PHE A 286 -16.44 -20.52 1.36
N ILE A 287 -17.04 -19.71 0.48
CA ILE A 287 -17.03 -18.25 0.59
C ILE A 287 -18.33 -17.84 1.29
N VAL A 288 -18.19 -17.09 2.37
CA VAL A 288 -19.32 -16.48 3.07
C VAL A 288 -19.59 -15.12 2.44
N TRP A 289 -20.72 -15.00 1.73
CA TRP A 289 -21.10 -13.79 1.00
C TRP A 289 -21.94 -12.79 1.82
N ALA A 290 -22.45 -13.23 2.97
CA ALA A 290 -23.24 -12.39 3.87
C ALA A 290 -23.02 -12.74 5.35
N THR A 291 -23.19 -11.76 6.22
CA THR A 291 -23.35 -11.96 7.66
C THR A 291 -24.86 -12.09 7.98
N PRO A 292 -25.26 -12.75 9.10
CA PRO A 292 -26.65 -12.65 9.55
C PRO A 292 -27.10 -11.19 9.62
N ARG A 293 -28.40 -10.95 9.45
CA ARG A 293 -29.01 -9.62 9.57
C ARG A 293 -28.77 -9.07 10.98
N ILE A 294 -27.81 -8.16 11.11
CA ILE A 294 -27.38 -7.55 12.39
C ILE A 294 -27.56 -6.04 12.27
N PRO A 295 -28.20 -5.36 13.24
CA PRO A 295 -28.27 -3.90 13.25
C PRO A 295 -26.89 -3.25 13.17
N GLY A 296 -26.70 -2.33 12.23
CA GLY A 296 -25.43 -1.66 11.98
C GLY A 296 -25.40 -0.98 10.62
N ARG A 297 -24.74 0.18 10.55
CA ARG A 297 -24.65 0.95 9.30
C ARG A 297 -23.79 0.21 8.28
N ASN A 298 -24.38 -0.13 7.14
CA ASN A 298 -23.72 -0.85 6.05
C ASN A 298 -23.07 0.11 5.02
N ILE A 299 -22.41 -0.46 3.99
CA ILE A 299 -21.64 0.29 2.98
C ILE A 299 -22.49 1.22 2.09
N VAL A 300 -23.80 0.99 2.01
CA VAL A 300 -24.77 1.86 1.31
C VAL A 300 -25.53 2.79 2.27
N GLY A 301 -25.21 2.75 3.56
CA GLY A 301 -25.83 3.60 4.58
C GLY A 301 -27.13 3.06 5.18
N GLY A 302 -27.53 1.83 4.85
CA GLY A 302 -28.70 1.16 5.45
C GLY A 302 -28.47 0.74 6.90
N SER A 303 -29.56 0.34 7.58
CA SER A 303 -29.60 0.10 9.03
C SER A 303 -29.14 -1.28 9.48
N TYR A 304 -28.98 -2.22 8.55
CA TYR A 304 -28.58 -3.60 8.83
C TYR A 304 -27.35 -4.00 8.01
N LEU A 305 -26.44 -4.75 8.63
CA LEU A 305 -25.44 -5.51 7.91
C LEU A 305 -26.09 -6.72 7.21
N GLY A 306 -25.48 -7.16 6.13
CA GLY A 306 -25.91 -8.31 5.35
C GLY A 306 -24.81 -8.73 4.37
N GLY A 307 -25.17 -8.83 3.10
CA GLY A 307 -24.30 -9.15 1.98
C GLY A 307 -23.59 -7.94 1.40
N ASN A 308 -23.50 -7.89 0.08
CA ASN A 308 -22.85 -6.84 -0.70
C ASN A 308 -23.88 -6.03 -1.49
N TYR A 309 -23.50 -4.82 -1.87
CA TYR A 309 -24.23 -4.05 -2.86
C TYR A 309 -23.71 -4.37 -4.26
N TRP A 310 -24.63 -4.73 -5.15
CA TRP A 310 -24.36 -5.06 -6.55
C TRP A 310 -25.12 -4.06 -7.43
N SER A 311 -24.41 -3.30 -8.26
CA SER A 311 -25.02 -2.26 -9.10
C SER A 311 -26.02 -2.78 -10.15
N ASP A 312 -26.00 -4.07 -10.45
CA ASP A 312 -26.90 -4.77 -11.37
C ASP A 312 -27.99 -5.58 -10.64
N TYR A 313 -28.07 -5.48 -9.30
CA TYR A 313 -29.15 -6.13 -8.54
C TYR A 313 -30.50 -5.48 -8.86
N THR A 314 -31.47 -6.31 -9.19
CA THR A 314 -32.83 -5.90 -9.58
C THR A 314 -33.93 -6.50 -8.71
N GLY A 315 -33.53 -7.19 -7.63
CA GLY A 315 -34.48 -7.76 -6.66
C GLY A 315 -35.19 -6.68 -5.84
N GLN A 316 -36.23 -7.10 -5.14
CA GLN A 316 -37.10 -6.19 -4.38
C GLN A 316 -36.59 -6.04 -2.93
N ASP A 317 -36.91 -4.88 -2.34
CA ASP A 317 -36.84 -4.60 -0.89
C ASP A 317 -38.25 -4.14 -0.50
N ARG A 318 -39.13 -5.10 -0.22
CA ARG A 318 -40.56 -4.93 0.07
C ARG A 318 -40.79 -4.41 1.47
N ASP A 319 -39.95 -4.79 2.44
CA ASP A 319 -40.05 -4.33 3.82
C ASP A 319 -39.29 -3.01 4.09
N ASN A 320 -38.55 -2.49 3.10
CA ASN A 320 -37.73 -1.28 3.12
C ASN A 320 -36.67 -1.30 4.23
N ASP A 321 -36.11 -2.46 4.54
CA ASP A 321 -35.05 -2.60 5.54
C ASP A 321 -33.63 -2.37 4.98
N GLY A 322 -33.50 -2.21 3.66
CA GLY A 322 -32.24 -2.03 2.93
C GLY A 322 -31.53 -3.34 2.55
N ILE A 323 -32.21 -4.48 2.66
CA ILE A 323 -31.77 -5.81 2.25
C ILE A 323 -32.76 -6.36 1.23
N GLY A 324 -32.26 -6.91 0.13
CA GLY A 324 -33.10 -7.49 -0.91
C GLY A 324 -33.67 -8.84 -0.50
N GLU A 325 -34.92 -9.12 -0.87
CA GLU A 325 -35.56 -10.42 -0.59
C GLU A 325 -35.17 -11.53 -1.56
N ASP A 326 -34.66 -11.17 -2.75
CA ASP A 326 -34.18 -12.13 -3.73
C ASP A 326 -32.64 -12.27 -3.62
N PRO A 327 -32.08 -13.48 -3.59
CA PRO A 327 -30.63 -13.64 -3.52
C PRO A 327 -29.93 -13.17 -4.80
N TYR A 328 -28.71 -12.66 -4.68
CA TYR A 328 -27.84 -12.40 -5.83
C TYR A 328 -27.00 -13.64 -6.14
N VAL A 329 -27.37 -14.34 -7.21
CA VAL A 329 -26.69 -15.57 -7.66
C VAL A 329 -25.48 -15.21 -8.52
N ILE A 330 -24.27 -15.48 -8.03
CA ILE A 330 -23.03 -15.26 -8.77
C ILE A 330 -22.73 -16.49 -9.64
N ASP A 331 -22.85 -17.69 -9.06
CA ASP A 331 -22.84 -18.97 -9.75
C ASP A 331 -23.64 -20.03 -8.96
N HIS A 332 -23.58 -21.29 -9.38
CA HIS A 332 -24.28 -22.42 -8.76
C HIS A 332 -23.94 -22.74 -7.28
N ILE A 333 -22.85 -22.20 -6.73
CA ILE A 333 -22.43 -22.41 -5.32
C ILE A 333 -22.10 -21.11 -4.58
N ASN A 334 -21.91 -20.00 -5.31
CA ASN A 334 -21.63 -18.68 -4.77
C ASN A 334 -22.87 -17.82 -4.91
N VAL A 335 -23.55 -17.63 -3.78
CA VAL A 335 -24.80 -16.87 -3.68
C VAL A 335 -24.69 -15.90 -2.52
N ASP A 336 -25.00 -14.64 -2.79
CA ASP A 336 -25.20 -13.63 -1.76
C ASP A 336 -26.69 -13.62 -1.38
N GLU A 337 -27.01 -14.17 -0.21
CA GLU A 337 -28.37 -14.37 0.27
C GLU A 337 -29.00 -13.10 0.86
N LEU A 338 -28.21 -12.05 1.12
CA LEU A 338 -28.68 -10.82 1.74
C LEU A 338 -28.13 -9.58 0.99
N PRO A 339 -28.34 -9.47 -0.33
CA PRO A 339 -27.81 -8.36 -1.11
C PRO A 339 -28.32 -7.03 -0.56
N LEU A 340 -27.45 -6.02 -0.51
CA LEU A 340 -27.80 -4.70 0.02
C LEU A 340 -28.52 -3.89 -1.04
N VAL A 341 -29.61 -3.22 -0.65
CA VAL A 341 -30.35 -2.27 -1.48
C VAL A 341 -30.04 -0.85 -0.98
N ALA A 342 -29.64 0.02 -1.90
CA ALA A 342 -29.36 1.41 -1.54
C ALA A 342 -30.66 2.09 -1.09
N PRO A 343 -30.65 2.88 0.01
CA PRO A 343 -31.84 3.58 0.47
C PRO A 343 -32.36 4.49 -0.65
N THR A 344 -33.66 4.42 -0.93
CA THR A 344 -34.28 5.40 -1.82
C THR A 344 -34.13 6.78 -1.20
N LEU A 345 -33.64 7.76 -1.96
CA LEU A 345 -33.60 9.17 -1.54
C LEU A 345 -35.03 9.66 -1.35
N LYS A 346 -35.65 9.35 -0.22
CA LYS A 346 -36.88 9.99 0.24
C LYS A 346 -36.48 11.14 1.16
N GLU A 347 -36.45 12.33 0.56
CA GLU A 347 -36.63 13.66 1.17
C GLU A 347 -36.17 13.82 2.63
N GLU A 348 -34.88 14.12 2.84
CA GLU A 348 -34.45 14.98 3.97
C GLU A 348 -34.70 16.47 3.64
N ALA A 349 -35.77 16.78 2.90
CA ALA A 349 -36.27 18.12 2.70
C ALA A 349 -37.52 18.32 3.59
N GLY A 350 -37.33 18.29 4.90
CA GLY A 350 -38.47 18.47 5.81
C GLY A 350 -38.19 18.13 7.25
N LYS A 351 -37.37 18.95 7.92
CA LYS A 351 -37.54 19.42 9.32
C LYS A 351 -36.22 20.00 9.82
N GLU A 352 -36.02 21.29 9.59
CA GLU A 352 -35.33 22.13 10.57
C GLU A 352 -36.41 22.98 11.28
N PRO A 353 -36.41 23.08 12.62
CA PRO A 353 -37.14 24.12 13.33
C PRO A 353 -36.47 25.50 13.19
#